data_AF-A0A0Z8JCE8-F1
#
_entry.id   AF-A0A0Z8JCE8-F1
#
_cell.length_a   1.000
_cell.length_b   1.000
_cell.length_c   1.000
_cell.angle_alpha   90.00
_cell.angle_beta   90.00
_cell.angle_gamma   90.00
#
_symmetry.space_group_name_H-M   'P 1'
#
loop_
_entity.id
_entity.type
_entity.pdbx_description
1 polymer ?
#
loop_
_entity_poly.entity_id
_entity_poly.type
_entity_poly.pdbx_seq_one_letter_code
_entity_poly.pdbx_strand_id
1 'polypeptide(L)'
;MADKRMFSLKIVDSDLFLDMPLSSQCLYFHLSMRADDDGFVDNPKKIIKIIGANDDDLKILITKGFVIVFERGIIVITHWKINNFIRKDRYKPTMYIEQKQQLYQTENGTYISEENVGCHLVNQRLSSGQPSIDKGRLDKVSIDKGRIEQVAPILYGEYKNIRLTDEEYQKLKNKLQNHTDTMIEKLSRYLKSKGTDYKDHYVTILNWYEQDKEKLTQKNIQNGSYKTYSTNYEDSDSL
;
A
#
# COMPACT_ATOMS: atom_id res chain seq x y z
N MET A 1 -31.85 -5.39 -13.67
CA MET A 1 -30.85 -4.74 -14.53
C MET A 1 -29.64 -5.66 -14.56
N ALA A 2 -29.08 -5.98 -15.72
CA ALA A 2 -27.90 -6.84 -15.79
C ALA A 2 -26.66 -6.09 -15.25
N ASP A 3 -25.87 -6.77 -14.41
CA ASP A 3 -24.62 -6.22 -13.91
C ASP A 3 -23.58 -6.25 -15.03
N LYS A 4 -23.13 -5.07 -15.47
CA LYS A 4 -22.07 -4.94 -16.48
C LYS A 4 -20.74 -4.79 -15.76
N ARG A 5 -19.78 -5.64 -16.12
CA ARG A 5 -18.39 -5.55 -15.67
C ARG A 5 -17.52 -5.09 -16.84
N MET A 6 -16.63 -4.13 -16.58
CA MET A 6 -15.69 -3.58 -17.55
C MET A 6 -14.27 -3.97 -17.15
N PHE A 7 -13.35 -3.96 -18.12
CA PHE A 7 -11.92 -4.21 -17.90
C PHE A 7 -11.12 -3.12 -18.60
N SER A 8 -10.14 -2.56 -17.89
CA SER A 8 -9.24 -1.56 -18.44
C SER A 8 -8.13 -2.24 -19.23
N LEU A 9 -7.91 -1.81 -20.47
CA LEU A 9 -6.77 -2.24 -21.28
C LEU A 9 -5.43 -1.97 -20.59
N LYS A 10 -5.34 -0.94 -19.73
CA LYS A 10 -4.14 -0.68 -18.93
C LYS A 10 -3.76 -1.84 -18.01
N ILE A 11 -4.73 -2.67 -17.63
CA ILE A 11 -4.52 -3.84 -16.77
C ILE A 11 -4.34 -5.10 -17.62
N VAL A 12 -5.25 -5.34 -18.57
CA VAL A 12 -5.26 -6.60 -19.35
C VAL A 12 -4.21 -6.64 -20.45
N ASP A 13 -3.74 -5.50 -20.95
CA ASP A 13 -2.63 -5.42 -21.92
C ASP A 13 -1.29 -5.13 -21.23
N SER A 14 -1.23 -5.16 -19.89
CA SER A 14 0.03 -5.00 -19.17
C SER A 14 0.91 -6.25 -19.32
N ASP A 15 2.23 -6.05 -19.41
CA ASP A 15 3.19 -7.16 -19.49
C ASP A 15 3.00 -8.15 -18.33
N LEU A 16 2.76 -7.64 -17.11
CA LEU A 16 2.49 -8.48 -15.94
C LEU A 16 1.31 -9.44 -16.14
N PHE A 17 0.25 -8.98 -16.80
CA PHE A 17 -0.94 -9.78 -17.10
C PHE A 17 -0.70 -10.74 -18.26
N LEU A 18 -0.13 -10.26 -19.35
CA LEU A 18 0.13 -11.05 -20.56
C LEU A 18 1.17 -12.15 -20.33
N ASP A 19 2.11 -11.95 -19.41
CA ASP A 19 3.09 -12.95 -18.97
C ASP A 19 2.48 -14.11 -18.17
N MET A 20 1.21 -14.01 -17.74
CA MET A 20 0.54 -15.09 -17.02
C MET A 20 0.03 -16.17 -17.98
N PRO A 21 -0.06 -17.44 -17.53
CA PRO A 21 -0.75 -18.48 -18.27
C PRO A 21 -2.19 -18.07 -18.62
N LEU A 22 -2.68 -18.49 -19.80
CA LEU A 22 -4.05 -18.21 -20.25
C LEU A 22 -5.11 -18.69 -19.25
N SER A 23 -4.85 -19.78 -18.53
CA SER A 23 -5.73 -20.28 -17.46
C SER A 23 -5.84 -19.29 -16.30
N SER A 24 -4.74 -18.65 -15.90
CA SER A 24 -4.72 -17.63 -14.85
C SER A 24 -5.40 -16.34 -15.31
N GLN A 25 -5.16 -15.91 -16.56
CA GLN A 25 -5.88 -14.77 -17.16
C GLN A 25 -7.39 -15.04 -17.22
N CYS A 26 -7.80 -16.24 -17.64
CA CYS A 26 -9.19 -16.67 -17.69
C CYS A 26 -9.83 -16.67 -16.30
N LEU A 27 -9.14 -17.21 -15.30
CA LEU A 27 -9.60 -17.19 -13.91
C LEU A 27 -9.82 -15.77 -13.42
N TYR A 28 -8.90 -14.84 -13.68
CA TYR A 28 -9.05 -13.44 -13.31
C TYR A 28 -10.33 -12.80 -13.86
N PHE A 29 -10.63 -13.03 -15.14
CA PHE A 29 -11.88 -12.55 -15.74
C PHE A 29 -13.11 -13.16 -15.06
N HIS A 30 -13.10 -14.47 -14.82
CA HIS A 30 -14.23 -15.16 -14.20
C HIS A 30 -14.47 -14.80 -12.73
N LEU A 31 -13.41 -14.49 -11.99
CA LEU A 31 -13.50 -13.94 -10.64
C LEU A 31 -14.12 -12.54 -10.69
N SER A 32 -13.60 -11.67 -11.56
CA SER A 32 -14.08 -10.29 -11.72
C SER A 32 -15.55 -10.21 -12.18
N MET A 33 -16.01 -11.15 -13.01
CA MET A 33 -17.41 -11.25 -13.41
C MET A 33 -18.36 -11.54 -12.24
N ARG A 34 -17.86 -12.20 -11.18
CA ARG A 34 -18.64 -12.69 -10.03
C ARG A 34 -18.36 -11.94 -8.74
N ALA A 35 -17.50 -10.91 -8.80
CA ALA A 35 -17.24 -10.03 -7.68
C ALA A 35 -18.43 -9.09 -7.42
N ASP A 36 -18.53 -8.57 -6.20
CA ASP A 36 -19.46 -7.49 -5.84
C ASP A 36 -18.96 -6.11 -6.30
N ASP A 37 -19.69 -5.03 -5.99
CA ASP A 37 -19.36 -3.69 -6.47
C ASP A 37 -18.12 -3.06 -5.81
N ASP A 38 -17.56 -3.70 -4.80
CA ASP A 38 -16.26 -3.36 -4.22
C ASP A 38 -15.13 -4.28 -4.66
N GLY A 39 -15.43 -5.32 -5.45
CA GLY A 39 -14.45 -6.23 -6.02
C GLY A 39 -14.20 -7.48 -5.18
N PHE A 40 -15.02 -7.75 -4.16
CA PHE A 40 -14.88 -8.92 -3.31
C PHE A 40 -15.54 -10.16 -3.91
N VAL A 41 -14.91 -11.31 -3.69
CA VAL A 41 -15.40 -12.62 -4.10
C VAL A 41 -15.31 -13.57 -2.90
N ASP A 42 -16.47 -14.08 -2.47
CA ASP A 42 -16.59 -14.98 -1.32
C ASP A 42 -16.11 -16.41 -1.61
N ASN A 43 -16.43 -16.92 -2.80
CA ASN A 43 -16.26 -18.34 -3.14
C ASN A 43 -15.33 -18.57 -4.34
N PRO A 44 -14.05 -18.15 -4.28
CA PRO A 44 -13.12 -18.32 -5.40
C PRO A 44 -12.91 -19.79 -5.78
N LYS A 45 -12.83 -20.70 -4.79
CA LYS A 45 -12.71 -22.15 -5.03
C LYS A 45 -13.89 -22.73 -5.81
N LYS A 46 -15.10 -22.21 -5.60
CA LYS A 46 -16.29 -22.63 -6.37
C LYS A 46 -16.15 -22.20 -7.83
N ILE A 47 -15.65 -20.99 -8.07
CA ILE A 47 -15.43 -20.46 -9.41
C ILE A 47 -14.37 -21.28 -10.15
N ILE A 48 -13.24 -21.55 -9.48
CA ILE A 48 -12.17 -22.42 -10.00
C ILE A 48 -12.74 -23.78 -10.45
N LYS A 49 -13.55 -24.42 -9.60
CA LYS A 49 -14.22 -25.68 -9.94
C LYS A 49 -15.19 -25.58 -11.11
N ILE A 50 -15.98 -24.49 -11.20
CA ILE A 50 -16.95 -24.28 -12.28
C ILE A 50 -16.25 -24.14 -13.64
N ILE A 51 -15.11 -23.44 -13.68
CA ILE A 51 -14.40 -23.16 -14.93
C ILE A 51 -13.33 -24.20 -15.25
N GLY A 52 -13.05 -25.13 -14.33
CA GLY A 52 -12.01 -26.14 -14.48
C GLY A 52 -10.59 -25.58 -14.39
N ALA A 53 -10.38 -24.47 -13.69
CA ALA A 53 -9.04 -23.92 -13.46
C ALA A 53 -8.30 -24.68 -12.35
N ASN A 54 -6.99 -24.49 -12.26
CA ASN A 54 -6.18 -25.08 -11.19
C ASN A 54 -6.05 -24.09 -10.02
N ASP A 55 -5.89 -24.60 -8.80
CA ASP A 55 -5.58 -23.78 -7.63
C ASP A 55 -4.24 -23.01 -7.81
N ASP A 56 -3.32 -23.54 -8.62
CA ASP A 56 -2.07 -22.84 -8.96
C ASP A 56 -2.31 -21.55 -9.77
N ASP A 57 -3.37 -21.47 -10.57
CA ASP A 57 -3.74 -20.23 -11.28
C ASP A 57 -4.10 -19.12 -10.28
N LEU A 58 -4.79 -19.47 -9.20
CA LEU A 58 -5.10 -18.52 -8.14
C LEU A 58 -3.82 -18.06 -7.43
N LYS A 59 -2.88 -18.97 -7.15
CA LYS A 59 -1.58 -18.61 -6.55
C LYS A 59 -0.78 -17.66 -7.44
N ILE A 60 -0.83 -17.83 -8.76
CA ILE A 60 -0.18 -16.90 -9.71
C ILE A 60 -0.81 -15.52 -9.60
N LEU A 61 -2.15 -15.42 -9.58
CA LEU A 61 -2.85 -14.15 -9.42
C LEU A 61 -2.51 -13.44 -8.10
N ILE A 62 -2.36 -14.20 -7.02
CA ILE A 62 -1.95 -13.66 -5.71
C ILE A 62 -0.50 -13.17 -5.77
N THR A 63 0.41 -14.02 -6.28
CA THR A 63 1.84 -13.73 -6.33
C THR A 63 2.15 -12.50 -7.19
N LYS A 64 1.41 -12.30 -8.29
CA LYS A 64 1.52 -11.13 -9.16
C LYS A 64 0.69 -9.93 -8.70
N GLY A 65 -0.02 -10.02 -7.57
CA GLY A 65 -0.77 -8.89 -6.99
C GLY A 65 -2.06 -8.52 -7.74
N PHE A 66 -2.64 -9.42 -8.52
CA PHE A 66 -3.96 -9.21 -9.15
C PHE A 66 -5.12 -9.51 -8.19
N VAL A 67 -4.86 -10.28 -7.13
CA VAL A 67 -5.83 -10.70 -6.12
C VAL A 67 -5.19 -10.64 -4.73
N ILE A 68 -5.92 -10.12 -3.75
CA ILE A 68 -5.56 -10.20 -2.32
C ILE A 68 -6.49 -11.21 -1.65
N VAL A 69 -5.94 -12.06 -0.77
CA VAL A 69 -6.68 -13.10 -0.02
C VAL A 69 -6.79 -12.71 1.45
N PHE A 70 -7.93 -13.03 2.06
CA PHE A 70 -8.19 -12.89 3.49
C PHE A 70 -8.38 -14.25 4.17
N GLU A 71 -8.28 -14.29 5.51
CA GLU A 71 -8.26 -15.51 6.34
C GLU A 71 -9.48 -16.43 6.19
N ARG A 72 -10.61 -15.94 5.67
CA ARG A 72 -11.85 -16.72 5.45
C ARG A 72 -12.02 -17.27 4.03
N GLY A 73 -10.99 -17.19 3.19
CA GLY A 73 -11.07 -17.62 1.79
C GLY A 73 -11.82 -16.63 0.89
N ILE A 74 -12.11 -15.44 1.41
CA ILE A 74 -12.59 -14.28 0.65
C ILE A 74 -11.38 -13.68 -0.06
N ILE A 75 -11.59 -13.22 -1.28
CA ILE A 75 -10.59 -12.48 -2.03
C ILE A 75 -11.13 -11.14 -2.50
N VAL A 76 -10.23 -10.22 -2.84
CA VAL A 76 -10.57 -8.96 -3.52
C VAL A 76 -9.72 -8.79 -4.78
N ILE A 77 -10.34 -8.31 -5.85
CA ILE A 77 -9.66 -7.95 -7.10
C ILE A 77 -8.95 -6.61 -6.91
N THR A 78 -7.63 -6.58 -7.02
CA THR A 78 -6.83 -5.38 -6.67
C THR A 78 -7.13 -4.19 -7.57
N HIS A 79 -7.35 -4.43 -8.87
CA HIS A 79 -7.61 -3.38 -9.86
C HIS A 79 -9.11 -3.10 -10.05
N TRP A 80 -9.97 -3.45 -9.09
CA TRP A 80 -11.42 -3.38 -9.27
C TRP A 80 -11.93 -1.98 -9.64
N LYS A 81 -11.53 -0.94 -8.90
CA LYS A 81 -11.98 0.44 -9.13
C LYS A 81 -11.38 1.05 -10.41
N ILE A 82 -10.29 0.49 -10.92
CA ILE A 82 -9.71 0.85 -12.23
C ILE A 82 -10.57 0.27 -13.36
N ASN A 83 -10.99 -0.97 -13.19
CA ASN A 83 -11.77 -1.70 -14.18
C ASN A 83 -13.22 -1.26 -14.21
N ASN A 84 -13.81 -0.96 -13.05
CA ASN A 84 -15.23 -0.74 -12.89
C ASN A 84 -15.52 0.60 -12.21
N PHE A 85 -16.08 1.53 -12.99
CA PHE A 85 -16.70 2.74 -12.47
C PHE A 85 -18.21 2.51 -12.28
N ILE A 86 -18.65 2.46 -11.02
CA ILE A 86 -20.05 2.23 -10.66
C ILE A 86 -20.64 3.54 -10.13
N ARG A 87 -21.73 3.98 -10.74
CA ARG A 87 -22.45 5.20 -10.30
C ARG A 87 -23.03 5.00 -8.90
N LYS A 88 -22.99 6.06 -8.08
CA LYS A 88 -23.42 6.03 -6.66
C LYS A 88 -24.85 5.54 -6.45
N ASP A 89 -25.75 5.85 -7.38
CA ASP A 89 -27.18 5.47 -7.33
C ASP A 89 -27.42 3.95 -7.51
N ARG A 90 -26.46 3.24 -8.11
CA ARG A 90 -26.56 1.79 -8.37
C ARG A 90 -25.64 0.94 -7.51
N TYR A 91 -24.73 1.60 -6.80
CA TYR A 91 -23.69 0.96 -6.01
C TYR A 91 -24.27 0.21 -4.82
N LYS A 92 -23.85 -1.05 -4.65
CA LYS A 92 -24.17 -1.86 -3.47
C LYS A 92 -22.89 -2.20 -2.71
N PRO A 93 -22.73 -1.76 -1.46
CA PRO A 93 -21.51 -2.02 -0.70
C PRO A 93 -21.33 -3.52 -0.44
N THR A 94 -20.07 -3.93 -0.32
CA THR A 94 -19.75 -5.29 0.12
C THR A 94 -20.26 -5.59 1.53
N MET A 95 -20.58 -6.85 1.77
CA MET A 95 -20.84 -7.36 3.12
C MET A 95 -19.56 -7.56 3.95
N TYR A 96 -18.39 -7.55 3.30
CA TYR A 96 -17.06 -7.76 3.91
C TYR A 96 -16.45 -6.44 4.41
N ILE A 97 -17.18 -5.77 5.30
CA ILE A 97 -16.84 -4.41 5.77
C ILE A 97 -15.49 -4.41 6.49
N GLU A 98 -15.22 -5.40 7.34
CA GLU A 98 -13.97 -5.54 8.09
C GLU A 98 -12.77 -5.72 7.15
N GLN A 99 -12.90 -6.60 6.15
CA GLN A 99 -11.84 -6.85 5.17
C GLN A 99 -11.60 -5.62 4.29
N LYS A 100 -12.66 -4.89 3.95
CA LYS A 100 -12.55 -3.63 3.20
C LYS A 100 -11.84 -2.54 4.00
N GLN A 101 -12.03 -2.48 5.32
CA GLN A 101 -11.32 -1.52 6.19
C GLN A 101 -9.80 -1.81 6.27
N GLN A 102 -9.37 -3.05 6.03
CA GLN A 102 -7.96 -3.44 5.97
C GLN A 102 -7.28 -3.07 4.63
N LEU A 103 -8.05 -2.54 3.66
CA LEU A 103 -7.54 -2.16 2.35
C LEU A 103 -7.33 -0.65 2.27
N TYR A 104 -6.22 -0.29 1.66
CA TYR A 104 -5.93 1.07 1.21
C TYR A 104 -6.16 1.16 -0.30
N GLN A 105 -6.67 2.29 -0.75
CA GLN A 105 -6.82 2.58 -2.17
C GLN A 105 -5.75 3.60 -2.59
N THR A 106 -4.96 3.28 -3.61
CA THR A 106 -4.03 4.24 -4.21
C THR A 106 -4.78 5.33 -4.97
N GLU A 107 -4.09 6.42 -5.29
CA GLU A 107 -4.62 7.47 -6.17
C GLU A 107 -5.12 6.92 -7.52
N ASN A 108 -4.46 5.87 -8.00
CA ASN A 108 -4.80 5.21 -9.25
C ASN A 108 -5.97 4.23 -9.13
N GLY A 109 -6.47 3.95 -7.92
CA GLY A 109 -7.60 3.06 -7.68
C GLY A 109 -7.26 1.58 -7.46
N THR A 110 -5.99 1.25 -7.21
CA THR A 110 -5.55 -0.11 -6.84
C THR A 110 -5.74 -0.32 -5.34
N TYR A 111 -6.27 -1.48 -4.95
CA TYR A 111 -6.28 -1.90 -3.55
C TYR A 111 -4.94 -2.47 -3.10
N ILE A 112 -4.52 -2.11 -1.90
CA ILE A 112 -3.32 -2.58 -1.21
C ILE A 112 -3.71 -3.05 0.18
N SER A 113 -3.12 -4.14 0.66
CA SER A 113 -3.27 -4.64 2.03
C SER A 113 -1.95 -4.52 2.79
N GLU A 114 -2.00 -4.12 4.05
CA GLU A 114 -0.84 -3.99 4.95
C GLU A 114 -0.07 -5.30 5.14
N GLU A 115 -0.75 -6.44 5.11
CA GLU A 115 -0.12 -7.74 5.33
C GLU A 115 0.61 -8.27 4.08
N ASN A 116 0.28 -7.77 2.88
CA ASN A 116 0.83 -8.26 1.61
C ASN A 116 1.94 -7.35 1.02
N VAL A 117 2.54 -6.46 1.81
CA VAL A 117 3.67 -5.59 1.39
C VAL A 117 5.00 -6.38 1.20
N GLY A 118 4.92 -7.71 1.04
CA GLY A 118 6.08 -8.59 0.81
C GLY A 118 6.40 -8.86 -0.67
N CYS A 119 5.52 -8.54 -1.63
CA CYS A 119 5.78 -8.85 -3.04
C CYS A 119 5.16 -7.78 -3.95
N HIS A 120 5.97 -7.24 -4.88
CA HIS A 120 5.53 -6.45 -6.04
C HIS A 120 5.22 -4.96 -5.83
N LEU A 121 6.27 -4.17 -5.59
CA LEU A 121 6.38 -2.84 -6.20
C LEU A 121 7.56 -2.86 -7.17
N VAL A 122 7.33 -3.33 -8.41
CA VAL A 122 8.26 -3.05 -9.50
C VAL A 122 8.00 -1.61 -9.94
N ASN A 123 8.96 -0.74 -9.63
CA ASN A 123 9.04 0.62 -10.13
C ASN A 123 8.75 0.64 -11.64
N GLN A 124 7.56 1.12 -12.03
CA GLN A 124 7.19 1.29 -13.43
C GLN A 124 7.91 2.53 -13.96
N ARG A 125 9.16 2.34 -14.37
CA ARG A 125 9.91 3.33 -15.15
C ARG A 125 9.26 3.36 -16.53
N LEU A 126 8.41 4.37 -16.77
CA LEU A 126 7.95 4.74 -18.10
C LEU A 126 9.18 5.01 -18.97
N SER A 127 9.51 4.09 -19.88
CA SER A 127 10.47 4.34 -20.95
C SER A 127 9.70 4.40 -22.26
N SER A 128 9.54 5.62 -22.73
CA SER A 128 9.02 5.97 -24.05
C SER A 128 10.01 5.55 -25.14
N GLY A 129 9.52 4.83 -26.15
CA GLY A 129 10.02 4.88 -27.53
C GLY A 129 11.12 3.89 -27.91
N GLN A 130 10.74 2.86 -28.68
CA GLN A 130 11.58 2.21 -29.69
C GLN A 130 11.78 3.16 -30.91
N PRO A 131 12.77 2.99 -31.82
CA PRO A 131 13.25 1.73 -32.47
C PRO A 131 14.81 1.64 -32.55
N SER A 132 15.54 0.65 -33.09
CA SER A 132 15.38 -0.35 -34.16
C SER A 132 16.58 -1.35 -34.10
N ILE A 133 16.33 -2.62 -34.46
CA ILE A 133 17.15 -3.58 -35.23
C ILE A 133 18.69 -3.40 -35.30
N ASP A 134 19.47 -4.36 -34.77
CA ASP A 134 20.37 -5.31 -35.49
C ASP A 134 21.46 -5.91 -34.56
N LYS A 135 21.87 -7.14 -34.88
CA LYS A 135 23.14 -7.86 -34.55
C LYS A 135 23.42 -8.42 -33.15
N GLY A 136 23.61 -9.74 -33.16
CA GLY A 136 24.92 -10.32 -32.82
C GLY A 136 25.02 -11.16 -31.54
N ARG A 137 25.15 -12.48 -31.72
CA ARG A 137 25.67 -13.49 -30.77
C ARG A 137 26.80 -12.97 -29.85
N LEU A 138 26.77 -13.37 -28.57
CA LEU A 138 27.93 -13.97 -27.86
C LEU A 138 27.55 -14.57 -26.50
N ASP A 139 28.25 -15.65 -26.17
CA ASP A 139 28.10 -16.55 -25.04
C ASP A 139 28.42 -15.96 -23.65
N LYS A 140 27.72 -16.55 -22.65
CA LYS A 140 28.15 -16.90 -21.27
C LYS A 140 29.13 -15.99 -20.53
N VAL A 141 28.72 -15.47 -19.36
CA VAL A 141 29.44 -15.61 -18.07
C VAL A 141 28.46 -15.48 -16.90
N SER A 142 28.52 -16.42 -15.96
CA SER A 142 27.83 -16.42 -14.66
C SER A 142 28.48 -15.42 -13.69
N ILE A 143 27.68 -14.59 -13.00
CA ILE A 143 28.17 -13.81 -11.85
C ILE A 143 27.20 -14.01 -10.69
N ASP A 144 27.61 -14.88 -9.77
CA ASP A 144 27.20 -14.85 -8.36
C ASP A 144 27.77 -13.57 -7.72
N LYS A 145 26.91 -12.68 -7.21
CA LYS A 145 27.18 -11.86 -6.02
C LYS A 145 26.01 -10.98 -5.63
N GLY A 146 25.62 -11.07 -4.36
CA GLY A 146 24.98 -9.97 -3.65
C GLY A 146 23.62 -10.30 -3.04
N ARG A 147 23.63 -11.02 -1.93
CA ARG A 147 22.55 -11.02 -0.94
C ARG A 147 22.33 -9.56 -0.48
N ILE A 148 21.32 -8.90 -1.01
CA ILE A 148 20.82 -7.63 -0.48
C ILE A 148 19.75 -8.00 0.53
N GLU A 149 20.05 -7.81 1.82
CA GLU A 149 19.07 -7.86 2.89
C GLU A 149 17.99 -6.81 2.60
N GLN A 150 16.79 -7.26 2.25
CA GLN A 150 15.63 -6.39 2.05
C GLN A 150 15.10 -5.98 3.42
N VAL A 151 15.50 -4.79 3.88
CA VAL A 151 15.00 -4.20 5.11
C VAL A 151 13.54 -3.79 4.87
N ALA A 152 12.63 -4.30 5.71
CA ALA A 152 11.20 -3.99 5.66
C ALA A 152 10.96 -2.47 5.71
N PRO A 153 9.86 -1.94 5.11
CA PRO A 153 9.53 -0.53 5.23
C PRO A 153 9.40 -0.14 6.71
N ILE A 154 10.28 0.76 7.15
CA ILE A 154 10.36 1.14 8.56
C ILE A 154 9.21 2.10 8.86
N LEU A 155 8.20 1.59 9.54
CA LEU A 155 7.14 2.41 10.14
C LEU A 155 7.58 2.83 11.53
N TYR A 156 7.48 4.13 11.80
CA TYR A 156 7.99 4.74 13.02
C TYR A 156 6.87 5.04 14.02
N GLY A 157 7.24 5.19 15.30
CA GLY A 157 6.33 5.46 16.41
C GLY A 157 5.72 4.20 17.06
N GLU A 158 5.25 4.34 18.31
CA GLU A 158 4.65 3.27 19.13
C GLU A 158 3.52 2.53 18.41
N TYR A 159 2.74 3.26 17.61
CA TYR A 159 1.58 2.72 16.90
C TYR A 159 1.86 2.34 15.44
N LYS A 160 3.13 2.41 14.99
CA LYS A 160 3.56 2.08 13.62
C LYS A 160 2.73 2.74 12.51
N ASN A 161 2.30 3.98 12.74
CA ASN A 161 1.41 4.73 11.86
C ASN A 161 2.12 5.90 11.17
N ILE A 162 3.42 6.09 11.40
CA ILE A 162 4.22 7.11 10.72
C ILE A 162 5.03 6.47 9.60
N ARG A 163 4.74 6.93 8.38
CA ARG A 163 5.42 6.55 7.15
C ARG A 163 6.52 7.57 6.86
N LEU A 164 7.77 7.14 6.96
CA LEU A 164 8.94 7.93 6.58
C LEU A 164 9.85 7.02 5.74
N THR A 165 10.39 7.57 4.66
CA THR A 165 11.49 6.93 3.93
C THR A 165 12.79 6.98 4.74
N ASP A 166 13.75 6.11 4.43
CA ASP A 166 15.08 6.13 5.08
C ASP A 166 15.75 7.50 4.92
N GLU A 167 15.61 8.13 3.75
CA GLU A 167 16.13 9.48 3.50
C GLU A 167 15.47 10.54 4.37
N GLU A 168 14.15 10.51 4.52
CA GLU A 168 13.39 11.43 5.37
C GLU A 168 13.71 11.24 6.85
N TYR A 169 13.81 10.00 7.30
CA TYR A 169 14.21 9.69 8.67
C TYR A 169 15.63 10.19 8.96
N GLN A 170 16.59 9.99 8.04
CA GLN A 170 17.95 10.53 8.21
C GLN A 170 17.95 12.07 8.20
N LYS A 171 17.14 12.71 7.35
CA LYS A 171 16.97 14.19 7.36
C LYS A 171 16.39 14.68 8.69
N LEU A 172 15.39 13.99 9.24
CA LEU A 172 14.83 14.29 10.56
C LEU A 172 15.89 14.10 11.65
N LYS A 173 16.60 12.97 11.66
CA LYS A 173 17.65 12.68 12.62
C LYS A 173 18.75 13.74 12.62
N ASN A 174 19.15 14.22 11.44
CA ASN A 174 20.15 15.27 11.30
C ASN A 174 19.64 16.65 11.78
N LYS A 175 18.36 16.97 11.56
CA LYS A 175 17.77 18.29 11.87
C LYS A 175 17.22 18.41 13.30
N LEU A 176 16.63 17.34 13.83
CA LEU A 176 15.98 17.28 15.15
C LEU A 176 16.89 16.63 16.21
N GLN A 177 17.94 15.91 15.81
CA GLN A 177 18.88 15.24 16.71
C GLN A 177 18.16 14.40 17.77
N ASN A 178 18.35 14.71 19.06
CA ASN A 178 17.77 13.98 20.19
C ASN A 178 16.24 14.12 20.29
N HIS A 179 15.62 15.05 19.57
CA HIS A 179 14.16 15.25 19.58
C HIS A 179 13.43 14.41 18.51
N THR A 180 14.16 13.72 17.64
CA THR A 180 13.60 12.97 16.51
C THR A 180 12.56 11.95 16.98
N ASP A 181 12.93 11.06 17.90
CA ASP A 181 12.04 10.01 18.39
C ASP A 181 10.85 10.59 19.17
N THR A 182 11.06 11.70 19.89
CA THR A 182 9.98 12.37 20.63
C THR A 182 8.92 12.96 19.69
N MET A 183 9.35 13.57 18.59
CA MET A 183 8.43 14.19 17.62
C MET A 183 7.70 13.13 16.77
N ILE A 184 8.38 12.05 16.42
CA ILE A 184 7.76 10.86 15.84
C ILE A 184 6.69 10.33 16.79
N GLU A 185 7.00 10.14 18.07
CA GLU A 185 6.03 9.58 19.02
C GLU A 185 4.83 10.49 19.26
N LYS A 186 5.05 11.81 19.29
CA LYS A 186 4.00 12.83 19.38
C LYS A 186 2.99 12.70 18.22
N LEU A 187 3.49 12.61 16.99
CA LEU A 187 2.63 12.44 15.81
C LEU A 187 1.95 11.06 15.83
N SER A 188 2.65 10.02 16.26
CA SER A 188 2.12 8.65 16.31
C SER A 188 0.90 8.55 17.22
N ARG A 189 0.99 9.16 18.40
CA ARG A 189 -0.12 9.26 19.36
C ARG A 189 -1.28 10.11 18.84
N TYR A 190 -0.99 11.22 18.18
CA TYR A 190 -2.01 12.12 17.65
C TYR A 190 -2.84 11.45 16.54
N LEU A 191 -2.17 10.80 15.59
CA LEU A 191 -2.82 10.01 14.54
C LEU A 191 -3.73 8.93 15.14
N LYS A 192 -3.28 8.28 16.22
CA LYS A 192 -4.06 7.24 16.91
C LYS A 192 -5.28 7.80 17.64
N SER A 193 -5.18 9.00 18.22
CA SER A 193 -6.23 9.58 19.06
C SER A 193 -7.30 10.35 18.26
N LYS A 194 -6.90 11.15 17.26
CA LYS A 194 -7.83 11.94 16.44
C LYS A 194 -8.34 11.18 15.21
N GLY A 195 -7.66 10.10 14.81
CA GLY A 195 -8.03 9.30 13.62
C GLY A 195 -7.87 10.06 12.30
N THR A 196 -7.14 11.18 12.32
CA THR A 196 -6.81 11.99 11.15
C THR A 196 -5.59 11.41 10.44
N ASP A 197 -5.57 11.45 9.10
CA ASP A 197 -4.40 11.06 8.31
C ASP A 197 -3.74 12.33 7.73
N TYR A 198 -2.42 12.46 7.87
CA TYR A 198 -1.67 13.59 7.31
C TYR A 198 -1.04 13.17 5.99
N LYS A 199 -1.17 14.02 4.97
CA LYS A 199 -0.65 13.75 3.61
C LYS A 199 0.86 13.47 3.58
N ASP A 200 1.61 14.09 4.49
CA ASP A 200 3.06 13.93 4.60
C ASP A 200 3.49 14.01 6.07
N HIS A 201 3.91 12.87 6.63
CA HIS A 201 4.33 12.79 8.01
C HIS A 201 5.67 13.49 8.27
N TYR A 202 6.58 13.53 7.28
CA TYR A 202 7.86 14.21 7.40
C TYR A 202 7.66 15.72 7.56
N VAL A 203 6.86 16.32 6.68
CA VAL A 203 6.56 17.76 6.73
C VAL A 203 5.80 18.12 8.01
N THR A 204 4.90 17.25 8.46
CA THR A 204 4.14 17.47 9.70
C THR A 204 5.06 17.48 10.92
N ILE A 205 5.98 16.50 11.02
CA ILE A 205 6.98 16.44 12.09
C ILE A 205 7.89 17.67 12.06
N LEU A 206 8.31 18.11 10.85
CA LEU A 206 9.13 19.30 10.70
C LEU A 206 8.42 20.57 11.15
N ASN A 207 7.17 20.79 10.71
CA ASN A 207 6.40 21.97 11.06
C ASN A 207 6.14 22.04 12.56
N TRP A 208 5.73 20.93 13.18
CA TRP A 208 5.55 20.87 14.63
C TRP A 208 6.85 21.12 15.38
N TYR A 209 7.98 20.61 14.87
CA TYR A 209 9.27 20.87 15.48
C TYR A 209 9.65 22.34 15.36
N GLU A 210 9.47 22.97 14.20
CA GLU A 210 9.77 24.40 14.01
C GLU A 210 8.92 25.30 14.92
N GLN A 211 7.66 24.93 15.15
CA GLN A 211 6.76 25.63 16.09
C GLN A 211 7.14 25.39 17.56
N ASP A 212 7.62 24.19 17.91
CA ASP A 212 7.95 23.82 19.29
C ASP A 212 9.43 24.06 19.67
N LYS A 213 10.32 24.34 18.71
CA LYS A 213 11.78 24.44 18.92
C LYS A 213 12.15 25.53 19.93
N GLU A 214 11.41 26.64 19.96
CA GLU A 214 11.61 27.73 20.94
C GLU A 214 11.16 27.33 22.35
N LYS A 215 10.11 26.50 22.47
CA LYS A 215 9.61 25.98 23.76
C LYS A 215 10.48 24.83 24.30
N LEU A 216 11.10 24.05 23.40
CA LEU A 216 12.01 22.95 23.73
C LEU A 216 13.41 23.44 24.15
N THR A 217 13.89 24.56 23.59
CA THR A 217 15.19 25.14 23.95
C THR A 217 15.19 25.85 25.31
N GLN A 218 14.06 26.43 25.75
CA GLN A 218 13.94 27.08 27.06
C GLN A 218 13.86 26.08 28.24
N LYS A 219 13.39 24.84 28.02
CA LYS A 219 13.33 23.79 29.05
C LYS A 219 14.66 23.12 29.37
N ASN A 220 15.66 23.22 28.48
CA ASN A 220 16.99 22.62 28.70
C ASN A 220 17.89 23.39 29.68
N ILE A 221 17.48 24.58 30.15
CA ILE A 221 18.23 25.34 31.18
C ILE A 221 17.68 25.07 32.59
N GLN A 222 16.49 24.47 32.73
CA GLN A 222 15.92 24.14 34.04
C GLN A 222 15.45 22.69 34.10
N ASN A 223 16.22 21.89 34.84
CA ASN A 223 15.88 20.60 35.43
C ASN A 223 16.28 19.34 34.64
N GLY A 224 17.48 18.85 34.97
CA GLY A 224 17.70 17.42 35.11
C GLY A 224 16.85 16.87 36.25
N SER A 225 15.74 16.22 35.94
CA SER A 225 15.16 15.16 36.78
C SER A 225 14.15 14.38 35.94
N TYR A 226 14.29 13.06 35.93
CA TYR A 226 13.32 12.14 35.37
C TYR A 226 11.92 12.43 35.96
N LYS A 227 10.98 12.87 35.12
CA LYS A 227 9.56 12.87 35.44
C LYS A 227 8.74 12.47 34.22
N THR A 228 7.95 11.42 34.43
CA THR A 228 6.72 11.08 33.71
C THR A 228 5.83 12.31 33.56
N TYR A 229 5.31 12.59 32.36
CA TYR A 229 4.37 13.70 32.16
C TYR A 229 3.01 13.20 31.66
N SER A 230 2.01 13.50 32.49
CA SER A 230 0.58 13.38 32.26
C SER A 230 0.04 14.59 31.47
N THR A 231 -0.95 14.31 30.63
CA THR A 231 -2.14 15.10 30.27
C THR A 231 -2.06 16.62 30.41
N ASN A 232 -1.98 17.31 29.27
CA ASN A 232 -2.80 18.47 28.85
C ASN A 232 -2.04 19.27 27.80
N TYR A 233 -2.47 19.15 26.54
CA TYR A 233 -2.09 20.10 25.49
C TYR A 233 -3.38 20.54 24.82
N GLU A 234 -3.71 21.81 25.04
CA GLU A 234 -4.86 22.48 24.43
C GLU A 234 -4.71 22.50 22.91
N ASP A 235 -5.82 22.21 22.23
CA ASP A 235 -5.99 22.22 20.78
C ASP A 235 -5.65 23.61 20.22
N SER A 236 -4.40 23.81 19.82
CA SER A 236 -4.02 24.87 18.90
C SER A 236 -3.91 24.28 17.50
N ASP A 237 -5.05 23.99 16.90
CA ASP A 237 -5.26 23.94 15.43
C ASP A 237 -6.76 23.72 15.16
N SER A 238 -7.54 24.76 15.43
CA SER A 238 -8.84 24.95 14.78
C SER A 238 -8.62 25.80 13.54
N LEU A 239 -8.68 25.18 12.36
CA LEU A 239 -8.99 25.82 11.08
C LEU A 239 -9.83 24.87 10.24
#